data_AF-A0A4U0XCS0-F1
#
_entry.id   AF-A0A4U0XCS0-F1
#
_cell.length_a   1.000
_cell.length_b   1.000
_cell.length_c   1.000
_cell.angle_alpha   90.00
_cell.angle_beta   90.00
_cell.angle_gamma   90.00
#
_symmetry.space_group_name_H-M   'P 1'
#
loop_
_entity.id
_entity.type
_entity.pdbx_description
1 polymer ?
#
loop_
_entity_poly.entity_id
_entity_poly.type
_entity_poly.pdbx_seq_one_letter_code
_entity_poly.pdbx_strand_id
1 'polypeptide(L)' 'MGLSKGSHGAGTWALPGGHLDFGESFEICAAREVLEETGLTVSDTRFLTATNDLMEAEGKHYVTIFMGCKIEASTR' A
#
# COMPACT_ATOMS: atom_id res chain seq x y z
N MET A 1 5.96 4.72 -7.70
CA MET A 1 5.93 5.63 -6.54
C MET A 1 4.64 6.42 -6.61
N GLY A 2 3.83 6.40 -5.56
CA GLY A 2 2.54 7.10 -5.47
C GLY A 2 2.65 8.30 -4.54
N LEU A 3 1.70 9.23 -4.66
CA LEU A 3 1.57 10.33 -3.71
C LEU A 3 0.65 9.87 -2.59
N SER A 4 1.20 9.67 -1.39
CA SER A 4 0.41 9.20 -0.23
C SER A 4 -0.75 10.17 0.03
N LYS A 5 -1.99 9.66 0.05
CA LYS A 5 -3.17 10.41 0.49
C LYS A 5 -3.45 10.25 2.00
N GLY A 6 -2.64 9.46 2.71
CA GLY A 6 -2.80 9.15 4.13
C GLY A 6 -2.34 10.26 5.09
N SER A 7 -2.93 10.28 6.28
CA SER A 7 -2.79 11.35 7.30
C SER A 7 -1.38 11.56 7.88
N HIS A 8 -0.43 10.65 7.64
CA HIS A 8 0.95 10.74 8.16
C HIS A 8 2.01 11.03 7.08
N GLY A 9 1.60 11.34 5.84
CA GLY A 9 2.55 11.52 4.74
C GLY A 9 2.03 12.27 3.51
N ALA A 10 0.90 12.98 3.64
CA ALA A 10 0.29 13.74 2.55
C ALA A 10 1.33 14.63 1.86
N GLY A 11 1.65 14.32 0.59
CA GLY A 11 2.60 15.09 -0.22
C GLY A 11 4.03 14.53 -0.30
N THR A 12 4.33 13.39 0.34
CA THR A 12 5.66 12.75 0.24
C THR A 12 5.63 11.55 -0.71
N TRP A 13 6.77 11.30 -1.39
CA TRP A 13 6.93 10.12 -2.23
C TRP A 13 7.04 8.87 -1.36
N ALA A 14 6.01 8.05 -1.36
CA ALA A 14 5.96 6.79 -0.63
C ALA A 14 5.56 5.63 -1.55
N LEU A 15 5.69 4.41 -1.04
CA LEU A 15 5.04 3.26 -1.66
C LEU A 15 3.53 3.47 -1.58
N PRO A 16 2.76 3.11 -2.63
CA PRO A 16 1.31 3.14 -2.56
C PRO A 16 0.81 2.24 -1.45
N GLY A 17 -0.15 2.71 -0.66
CA GLY A 17 -0.68 1.93 0.43
C GLY A 17 -1.64 2.71 1.33
N GLY A 18 -2.48 1.96 2.03
CA GLY A 18 -3.51 2.49 2.90
C GLY A 18 -4.03 1.43 3.88
N HIS A 19 -5.22 1.67 4.41
CA HIS A 19 -5.84 0.74 5.34
C HIS A 19 -6.53 -0.41 4.62
N LEU A 20 -6.50 -1.58 5.25
CA LEU A 20 -7.26 -2.74 4.81
C LEU A 20 -8.75 -2.52 5.11
N ASP A 21 -9.60 -2.73 4.12
CA ASP A 21 -11.05 -2.67 4.32
C ASP A 21 -11.57 -3.99 4.92
N PHE A 22 -12.73 -3.93 5.59
CA PHE A 22 -13.32 -5.11 6.22
C PHE A 22 -13.65 -6.19 5.18
N GLY A 23 -13.06 -7.39 5.35
CA GLY A 23 -13.25 -8.53 4.44
C GLY A 23 -12.36 -8.51 3.20
N GLU A 24 -11.48 -7.51 3.06
CA GLU A 24 -10.53 -7.41 1.96
C GLU A 24 -9.29 -8.30 2.22
N SER A 25 -8.75 -8.92 1.17
CA SER A 25 -7.45 -9.61 1.26
C SER A 25 -6.30 -8.62 1.06
N PHE A 26 -5.10 -8.97 1.51
CA PHE A 26 -3.92 -8.09 1.35
C PHE A 26 -3.62 -7.79 -0.13
N GLU A 27 -3.84 -8.77 -1.00
CA GLU A 27 -3.65 -8.66 -2.45
C GLU A 27 -4.64 -7.66 -3.06
N ILE A 28 -5.92 -7.73 -2.66
CA ILE A 28 -6.96 -6.82 -3.16
C ILE A 28 -6.66 -5.40 -2.70
N CYS A 29 -6.33 -5.22 -1.42
CA CYS A 29 -5.95 -3.91 -0.87
C CYS A 29 -4.75 -3.31 -1.61
N ALA A 30 -3.66 -4.08 -1.78
CA ALA A 30 -2.47 -3.58 -2.46
C ALA A 30 -2.76 -3.18 -3.91
N ALA A 31 -3.55 -3.96 -4.65
CA ALA A 31 -3.92 -3.63 -6.02
C ALA A 31 -4.81 -2.38 -6.09
N ARG A 32 -5.77 -2.24 -5.17
CA ARG A 32 -6.66 -1.07 -5.07
C ARG A 32 -5.86 0.21 -4.77
N GLU A 33 -5.02 0.20 -3.75
CA GLU A 33 -4.21 1.36 -3.35
C GLU A 33 -3.25 1.81 -4.47
N VAL A 34 -2.61 0.85 -5.16
CA VAL A 34 -1.77 1.16 -6.32
C VAL A 34 -2.58 1.85 -7.42
N LEU A 35 -3.77 1.34 -7.74
CA LEU A 35 -4.65 1.94 -8.74
C LEU A 35 -5.11 3.35 -8.34
N GLU A 36 -5.55 3.55 -7.10
CA GLU A 36 -6.07 4.83 -6.60
C GLU A 36 -5.03 5.95 -6.50
N GLU A 37 -3.77 5.61 -6.21
CA GLU A 37 -2.69 6.59 -6.02
C GLU A 37 -1.82 6.79 -7.26
N THR A 38 -1.74 5.80 -8.16
CA THR A 38 -0.84 5.85 -9.33
C THR A 38 -1.54 5.68 -10.67
N GLY A 39 -2.79 5.17 -10.70
CA GLY A 39 -3.50 4.84 -11.93
C GLY A 39 -2.97 3.59 -12.65
N LEU A 40 -2.06 2.83 -12.04
CA LEU A 40 -1.48 1.62 -12.63
C LEU A 40 -2.28 0.38 -12.23
N THR A 41 -2.43 -0.56 -13.17
CA THR A 41 -2.91 -1.91 -12.89
C THR A 41 -1.75 -2.84 -12.60
N VAL A 42 -1.96 -3.80 -11.72
CA VAL A 42 -0.92 -4.73 -11.26
C VAL A 42 -1.44 -6.17 -11.19
N SER A 43 -0.52 -7.12 -11.29
CA SER A 43 -0.75 -8.55 -11.15
C SER A 43 0.36 -9.22 -10.35
N ASP A 44 0.25 -10.54 -10.11
CA ASP A 44 1.23 -11.32 -9.32
C ASP A 44 1.51 -10.68 -7.94
N THR A 45 0.43 -10.25 -7.27
CA THR A 45 0.48 -9.70 -5.92
C THR A 45 0.88 -10.78 -4.94
N ARG A 46 1.89 -10.49 -4.12
CA ARG A 46 2.42 -11.43 -3.14
C ARG A 46 2.88 -10.73 -1.87
N PHE A 47 2.71 -11.42 -0.75
CA PHE A 47 3.30 -11.01 0.52
C PHE A 47 4.83 -10.99 0.41
N LEU A 48 5.44 -9.92 0.92
CA LEU A 48 6.89 -9.80 1.04
C LEU A 48 7.33 -9.93 2.50
N THR A 49 6.83 -9.04 3.35
CA THR A 49 7.18 -8.99 4.77
C THR A 49 6.12 -8.22 5.55
N ALA A 50 6.16 -8.33 6.87
CA ALA A 50 5.38 -7.51 7.78
C ALA A 50 6.31 -6.84 8.79
N THR A 51 6.07 -5.57 9.09
CA THR A 51 6.74 -4.86 10.19
C THR A 51 5.77 -4.63 11.32
N ASN A 52 6.35 -4.46 12.51
CA ASN A 52 5.64 -4.25 13.75
C ASN A 52 6.19 -2.98 14.40
N ASP A 53 5.55 -1.85 14.11
CA ASP A 53 6.10 -0.53 14.36
C ASP A 53 5.40 0.12 15.56
N LEU A 54 6.15 0.26 16.66
CA LEU A 54 5.72 0.95 17.86
C LEU A 54 6.11 2.44 17.76
N MET A 55 5.11 3.28 17.55
CA MET A 55 5.25 4.73 17.44
C MET A 55 4.86 5.36 18.78
N GLU A 56 5.79 5.29 19.74
CA GLU A 56 5.56 5.71 21.13
C GLU A 56 5.18 7.20 21.24
N ALA A 57 5.84 8.06 20.45
CA ALA A 57 5.59 9.51 20.48
C ALA A 57 4.15 9.86 20.05
N GLU A 58 3.57 9.07 19.15
CA GLU A 58 2.21 9.23 18.65
C GLU A 58 1.19 8.37 19.41
N GLY A 59 1.65 7.51 20.34
CA GLY A 59 0.81 6.57 21.07
C GLY A 59 0.17 5.51 20.17
N LYS A 60 0.83 5.13 19.07
CA LYS A 60 0.29 4.25 18.04
C LYS A 60 1.13 3.00 17.87
N HIS A 61 0.46 1.94 17.45
CA HIS A 61 1.09 0.68 17.10
C HIS A 61 0.55 0.24 15.75
N TYR A 62 1.41 0.21 14.75
CA TYR A 62 1.06 -0.20 13.40
C TYR A 62 1.67 -1.55 13.07
N VAL A 63 0.88 -2.38 12.40
CA VAL A 63 1.39 -3.53 11.67
C VAL A 63 1.29 -3.19 10.19
N THR A 64 2.43 -3.12 9.52
CA THR A 64 2.49 -2.79 8.09
C THR A 64 2.76 -4.06 7.30
N ILE A 65 1.85 -4.40 6.38
CA ILE A 65 2.01 -5.54 5.48
C ILE A 65 2.54 -5.04 4.15
N PHE A 66 3.78 -5.41 3.80
CA PHE A 66 4.38 -5.05 2.53
C PHE A 66 4.05 -6.09 1.47
N MET A 67 3.39 -5.64 0.41
CA MET A 67 3.01 -6.45 -0.74
C MET A 67 3.87 -6.06 -1.95
N GLY A 68 4.31 -7.06 -2.71
CA GLY A 68 4.98 -6.89 -3.99
C GLY A 68 4.06 -7.27 -5.13
N CYS A 69 4.22 -6.64 -6.29
CA CYS A 69 3.43 -6.92 -7.49
C CYS A 69 4.22 -6.63 -8.77
N LYS A 70 3.69 -7.06 -9.91
CA LYS A 70 4.16 -6.70 -11.24
C LYS A 70 3.21 -5.69 -11.86
N ILE A 71 3.74 -4.62 -12.44
CA ILE A 71 2.95 -3.66 -13.21
C ILE A 71 2.54 -4.33 -14.52
N GLU A 72 1.25 -4.25 -14.84
CA GLU A 72 0.80 -4.65 -16.16
C GLU A 72 1.12 -3.54 -17.15
N ALA A 73 1.95 -3.84 -18.14
CA ALA A 73 2.21 -2.89 -19.21
C ALA A 73 0.91 -2.70 -20.00
N SER A 74 0.42 -1.46 -20.05
CA SER A 74 -0.63 -1.08 -21.00
C SER A 74 -0.10 -1.39 -22.40
N THR A 75 -0.64 -2.44 -23.02
CA THR A 75 -0.33 -2.78 -24.40
C THR A 75 -0.98 -1.71 -25.26
N ARG A 76 -0.21 -0.67 -25.61
CA ARG A 76 -0.56 0.25 -26.68
C ARG A 76 -0.06 -0.29 -28.02
#